data_AF-A0A2K3MF85-F1
#
_entry.id   AF-A0A2K3MF85-F1
#
_cell.length_a   1.000
_cell.length_b   1.000
_cell.length_c   1.000
_cell.angle_alpha   90.00
_cell.angle_beta   90.00
_cell.angle_gamma   90.00
#
_symmetry.space_group_name_H-M   'P 1'
#
loop_
_entity.id
_entity.type
_entity.pdbx_description
1 polymer ?
#
loop_
_entity_poly.entity_id
_entity_poly.type
_entity_poly.pdbx_seq_one_letter_code
_entity_poly.pdbx_strand_id
1 'polypeptide(L)'
;RSALRAFERRVVYSNIVNDYIVGWRTSSISGDRAYIKMMTKLNEEYPHVVYEEDCHTCDQIGSSNIHDEMVRGLSSVAWQKVNVSFNSGRLIQYQAHSLIQVKYKSKHIKGADVIKHMIDHFLI
;
A
#
# COMPACT_ATOMS: atom_id res chain seq x y z
N ARG A 1 17.10 -16.31 -7.56
CA ARG A 1 17.34 -15.05 -6.79
C ARG A 1 16.21 -14.10 -7.14
N SER A 2 15.48 -13.54 -6.16
CA SER A 2 14.38 -12.59 -6.42
C SER A 2 14.90 -11.26 -6.95
N ALA A 3 14.25 -10.69 -7.98
CA ALA A 3 14.57 -9.37 -8.53
C ALA A 3 14.41 -8.24 -7.50
N LEU A 4 13.61 -8.44 -6.45
CA LEU A 4 13.42 -7.47 -5.37
C LEU A 4 14.73 -7.11 -4.65
N ARG A 5 15.72 -8.01 -4.66
CA ARG A 5 17.03 -7.76 -4.05
C ARG A 5 17.90 -6.77 -4.83
N ALA A 6 17.56 -6.47 -6.09
CA ALA A 6 18.29 -5.49 -6.89
C ALA A 6 17.99 -4.04 -6.49
N PHE A 7 16.88 -3.80 -5.80
CA PHE A 7 16.48 -2.47 -5.34
C PHE A 7 17.04 -2.21 -3.94
N GLU A 8 17.58 -1.03 -3.67
CA GLU A 8 18.01 -0.68 -2.30
C GLU A 8 16.81 -0.41 -1.40
N ARG A 9 15.84 0.35 -1.94
CA ARG A 9 14.58 0.69 -1.27
C ARG A 9 13.41 -0.05 -1.92
N ARG A 10 12.56 -0.66 -1.09
CA ARG A 10 11.36 -1.39 -1.50
C ARG A 10 10.19 -0.89 -0.68
N VAL A 11 9.21 -0.26 -1.34
CA VAL A 11 8.00 0.24 -0.68
C VAL A 11 6.77 -0.18 -1.45
N VAL A 12 5.75 -0.65 -0.73
CA VAL A 12 4.46 -1.04 -1.31
C VAL A 12 3.38 -0.10 -0.80
N TYR A 13 2.68 0.55 -1.72
CA TYR A 13 1.46 1.30 -1.43
C TYR A 13 0.25 0.42 -1.65
N SER A 14 -0.58 0.26 -0.63
CA SER A 14 -1.84 -0.48 -0.75
C SER A 14 -3.01 0.32 -0.19
N ASN A 15 -4.15 0.24 -0.87
CA ASN A 15 -5.38 0.82 -0.34
C ASN A 15 -6.01 -0.15 0.66
N ILE A 16 -6.32 0.31 1.87
CA ILE A 16 -6.83 -0.54 2.94
C ILE A 16 -8.35 -0.73 2.87
N VAL A 17 -9.07 0.17 2.20
CA VAL A 17 -10.55 0.15 2.11
C VAL A 17 -11.00 -0.19 0.70
N ASN A 18 -11.90 -1.17 0.54
CA ASN A 18 -12.58 -1.48 -0.73
C ASN A 18 -11.66 -1.91 -1.89
N ASP A 19 -10.44 -2.38 -1.61
CA ASP A 19 -9.54 -2.89 -2.66
C ASP A 19 -10.01 -4.24 -3.25
N TYR A 20 -10.83 -4.99 -2.52
CA TYR A 20 -11.51 -6.18 -3.05
C TYR A 20 -12.40 -5.89 -4.26
N ILE A 21 -12.87 -4.65 -4.42
CA ILE A 21 -13.77 -4.25 -5.50
C ILE A 21 -13.02 -4.17 -6.85
N VAL A 22 -11.71 -3.95 -6.83
CA VAL A 22 -10.87 -3.80 -8.03
C VAL A 22 -10.11 -5.09 -8.39
N GLY A 23 -10.58 -6.23 -7.87
CA GLY A 23 -10.21 -7.57 -8.33
C GLY A 23 -9.06 -8.25 -7.57
N TRP A 24 -8.21 -7.48 -6.87
CA TRP A 24 -7.10 -8.03 -6.07
C TRP A 24 -7.05 -7.35 -4.72
N ARG A 25 -7.13 -8.14 -3.64
CA ARG A 25 -6.94 -7.62 -2.28
C ARG A 25 -5.46 -7.40 -2.00
N THR A 26 -4.88 -6.33 -2.52
CA THR A 26 -3.53 -5.86 -2.14
C THR A 26 -3.39 -5.61 -0.62
N SER A 27 -4.51 -5.31 0.05
CA SER A 27 -4.65 -5.16 1.49
C SER A 27 -4.45 -6.47 2.25
N SER A 28 -4.60 -7.65 1.65
CA SER A 28 -4.35 -8.93 2.35
C SER A 28 -2.87 -9.12 2.71
N ILE A 29 -1.96 -8.41 2.03
CA ILE A 29 -0.55 -8.31 2.43
C ILE A 29 -0.43 -7.64 3.82
N SER A 30 -1.47 -6.98 4.33
CA SER A 30 -1.42 -6.19 5.57
C SER A 30 -1.63 -6.97 6.86
N GLY A 31 -2.16 -8.19 6.80
CA GLY A 31 -2.75 -8.82 7.98
C GLY A 31 -3.83 -7.95 8.66
N ASP A 32 -4.49 -8.48 9.69
CA ASP A 32 -5.60 -7.78 10.36
C ASP A 32 -5.16 -6.52 11.15
N ARG A 33 -3.86 -6.36 11.42
CA ARG A 33 -3.31 -5.27 12.26
C ARG A 33 -3.49 -3.87 11.66
N ALA A 34 -3.51 -3.77 10.34
CA ALA A 34 -3.59 -2.48 9.66
C ALA A 34 -4.94 -1.77 9.87
N TYR A 35 -6.03 -2.53 9.96
CA TYR A 35 -7.37 -1.95 10.11
C TYR A 35 -7.54 -1.27 11.48
N ILE A 36 -6.98 -1.86 12.52
CA ILE A 36 -7.00 -1.31 13.89
C ILE A 36 -6.22 0.01 13.96
N LYS A 37 -5.06 0.09 13.28
CA LYS A 37 -4.18 1.26 13.37
C LYS A 37 -4.65 2.44 12.49
N MET A 38 -5.37 2.16 11.40
CA MET A 38 -6.02 3.20 10.57
C MET A 38 -6.90 4.16 11.38
N MET A 39 -7.57 3.67 12.43
CA MET A 39 -8.49 4.50 13.24
C MET A 39 -7.78 5.50 14.16
N THR A 40 -6.44 5.49 14.24
CA THR A 40 -5.69 6.20 15.29
C THR A 40 -4.71 7.27 14.78
N LYS A 41 -4.41 7.33 13.48
CA LYS A 41 -3.41 8.24 12.93
C LYS A 41 -3.98 9.03 11.75
N LEU A 42 -4.08 10.34 11.93
CA LEU A 42 -4.28 11.29 10.83
C LEU A 42 -2.96 12.03 10.64
N ASN A 43 -2.34 11.87 9.48
CA ASN A 43 -1.19 12.67 9.09
C ASN A 43 -1.70 13.98 8.47
N GLU A 44 -1.34 15.14 9.04
CA GLU A 44 -1.81 16.45 8.55
C GLU A 44 -1.21 16.79 7.18
N GLU A 45 0.00 16.33 6.88
CA GLU A 45 0.68 16.59 5.61
C GLU A 45 0.21 15.64 4.50
N TYR A 46 -0.05 14.39 4.84
CA TYR A 46 -0.52 13.35 3.91
C TYR A 46 -1.82 12.69 4.42
N PRO A 47 -2.97 13.36 4.28
CA PRO A 47 -4.23 12.90 4.90
C PRO A 47 -4.69 11.51 4.48
N HIS A 48 -4.30 11.02 3.29
CA HIS A 48 -4.66 9.70 2.83
C HIS A 48 -3.67 8.61 3.23
N VAL A 49 -2.49 8.95 3.77
CA VAL A 49 -1.53 7.97 4.33
C VAL A 49 -1.93 7.68 5.77
N VAL A 50 -2.45 6.48 6.01
CA VAL A 50 -3.10 6.13 7.29
C VAL A 50 -2.27 5.20 8.16
N TYR A 51 -1.35 4.43 7.56
CA TYR A 51 -0.51 3.50 8.30
C TYR A 51 0.77 3.19 7.55
N GLU A 52 1.88 3.14 8.28
CA GLU A 52 3.19 2.77 7.77
C GLU A 52 3.83 1.74 8.68
N GLU A 53 4.52 0.77 8.07
CA GLU A 53 5.19 -0.32 8.77
C GLU A 53 6.46 -0.75 8.03
N ASP A 54 7.54 -0.90 8.78
CA ASP A 54 8.74 -1.57 8.30
C ASP A 54 8.57 -3.08 8.46
N CYS A 55 8.47 -3.77 7.33
CA CYS A 55 8.35 -5.22 7.28
C CYS A 55 9.74 -5.85 7.20
N HIS A 56 10.11 -6.56 8.26
CA HIS A 56 11.36 -7.32 8.31
C HIS A 56 11.22 -8.69 7.66
N THR A 57 12.36 -9.29 7.33
CA THR A 57 12.40 -10.62 6.75
C THR A 57 11.83 -11.66 7.70
N CYS A 58 10.93 -12.51 7.22
CA CYS A 58 10.43 -13.65 7.98
C CYS A 58 10.26 -14.87 7.07
N ASP A 59 10.58 -16.05 7.61
CA ASP A 59 10.39 -17.31 6.92
C ASP A 59 8.92 -17.72 7.01
N GLN A 60 8.12 -17.29 6.03
CA GLN A 60 6.73 -17.73 5.94
C GLN A 60 6.65 -19.14 5.33
N ILE A 61 6.07 -20.07 6.09
CA ILE A 61 5.63 -21.39 5.62
C ILE A 61 4.17 -21.22 5.18
N GLY A 62 3.92 -21.19 3.87
CA GLY A 62 2.61 -20.86 3.30
C GLY A 62 2.31 -21.60 2.00
N SER A 63 1.01 -21.78 1.75
CA SER A 63 0.36 -22.57 0.70
C SER A 63 0.75 -22.17 -0.74
N SER A 64 0.39 -23.00 -1.73
CA SER A 64 0.80 -22.90 -3.14
C SER A 64 -0.03 -21.92 -3.98
N ASN A 65 -0.70 -20.94 -3.37
CA ASN A 65 -1.44 -19.93 -4.13
C ASN A 65 -0.54 -18.71 -4.44
N ILE A 66 -0.86 -17.99 -5.51
CA ILE A 66 -0.06 -16.86 -6.01
C ILE A 66 0.12 -15.72 -4.98
N HIS A 67 -0.87 -15.53 -4.10
CA HIS A 67 -0.83 -14.49 -3.07
C HIS A 67 0.26 -14.82 -2.05
N ASP A 68 0.30 -16.07 -1.61
CA ASP A 68 1.27 -16.54 -0.63
C ASP A 68 2.70 -16.54 -1.21
N GLU A 69 2.85 -16.81 -2.51
CA GLU A 69 4.13 -16.64 -3.20
C GLU A 69 4.59 -15.17 -3.23
N MET A 70 3.69 -14.22 -3.49
CA MET A 70 4.02 -12.79 -3.44
C MET A 70 4.45 -12.36 -2.03
N VAL A 71 3.68 -12.77 -1.01
CA VAL A 71 3.98 -12.46 0.39
C VAL A 71 5.30 -13.09 0.82
N ARG A 72 5.58 -14.35 0.43
CA ARG A 72 6.88 -15.00 0.68
C ARG A 72 8.03 -14.28 -0.03
N GLY A 73 7.83 -13.86 -1.28
CA GLY A 73 8.81 -13.08 -2.03
C GLY A 73 9.16 -11.76 -1.34
N LEU A 74 8.15 -11.02 -0.90
CA LEU A 74 8.32 -9.79 -0.12
C LEU A 74 8.97 -10.07 1.24
N SER A 75 8.54 -11.11 1.95
CA SER A 75 9.06 -11.49 3.27
C SER A 75 10.51 -12.00 3.22
N SER A 76 11.05 -12.31 2.03
CA SER A 76 12.45 -12.71 1.85
C SER A 76 13.45 -11.55 1.83
N VAL A 77 12.97 -10.31 1.92
CA VAL A 77 13.74 -9.06 1.95
C VAL A 77 13.09 -8.05 2.91
N ALA A 78 13.82 -7.04 3.38
CA ALA A 78 13.22 -5.95 4.16
C ALA A 78 12.51 -4.95 3.22
N TRP A 79 11.28 -4.56 3.54
CA TRP A 79 10.49 -3.62 2.73
C TRP A 79 9.57 -2.78 3.61
N GLN A 80 9.15 -1.62 3.13
CA GLN A 80 8.22 -0.73 3.85
C GLN A 80 6.82 -0.86 3.25
N LYS A 81 5.82 -0.93 4.12
CA LYS A 81 4.43 -0.86 3.75
C LYS A 81 3.88 0.54 4.02
N VAL A 82 3.15 1.09 3.06
CA VAL A 82 2.38 2.33 3.20
C VAL A 82 0.93 2.05 2.83
N ASN A 83 0.06 2.08 3.83
CA ASN A 83 -1.37 1.94 3.62
C ASN A 83 -2.01 3.30 3.44
N VAL A 84 -2.85 3.38 2.40
CA VAL A 84 -3.64 4.56 2.09
C VAL A 84 -5.13 4.28 2.24
N SER A 85 -5.90 5.31 2.51
CA SER A 85 -7.35 5.24 2.54
C SER A 85 -7.93 6.50 1.90
N PHE A 86 -8.75 6.33 0.87
CA PHE A 86 -9.47 7.44 0.25
C PHE A 86 -10.87 7.53 0.85
N ASN A 87 -11.18 8.70 1.42
CA ASN A 87 -12.43 8.93 2.14
C ASN A 87 -13.67 8.51 1.32
N SER A 88 -14.62 7.88 2.00
CA SER A 88 -15.60 6.94 1.46
C SER A 88 -16.80 7.61 0.76
N GLY A 89 -16.59 8.20 -0.42
CA GLY A 89 -17.67 8.42 -1.38
C GLY A 89 -17.98 7.12 -2.14
N ARG A 90 -19.25 6.77 -2.39
CA ARG A 90 -19.66 5.52 -3.08
C ARG A 90 -18.90 5.24 -4.39
N LEU A 91 -18.50 6.27 -5.13
CA LEU A 91 -17.81 6.14 -6.42
C LEU A 91 -16.27 6.07 -6.32
N ILE A 92 -15.68 6.50 -5.20
CA ILE A 92 -14.23 6.56 -5.00
C ILE A 92 -13.64 5.16 -4.78
N GLN A 93 -14.45 4.25 -4.27
CA GLN A 93 -14.13 2.86 -3.97
C GLN A 93 -13.59 2.09 -5.19
N TYR A 94 -14.13 2.37 -6.38
CA TYR A 94 -13.72 1.74 -7.64
C TYR A 94 -12.48 2.36 -8.28
N GLN A 95 -11.98 3.48 -7.73
CA GLN A 95 -10.93 4.30 -8.34
C GLN A 95 -9.64 4.30 -7.54
N ALA A 96 -9.56 3.53 -6.46
CA ALA A 96 -8.41 3.49 -5.55
C ALA A 96 -7.05 3.41 -6.25
N HIS A 97 -6.88 2.49 -7.21
CA HIS A 97 -5.62 2.35 -7.94
C HIS A 97 -5.31 3.59 -8.79
N SER A 98 -6.35 4.18 -9.40
CA SER A 98 -6.18 5.39 -10.20
C SER A 98 -5.96 6.64 -9.35
N LEU A 99 -6.42 6.64 -8.10
CA LEU A 99 -6.18 7.68 -7.10
C LEU A 99 -4.73 7.67 -6.63
N ILE A 100 -4.20 6.50 -6.22
CA ILE A 100 -2.78 6.36 -5.84
C ILE A 100 -1.86 6.86 -6.95
N GLN A 101 -2.16 6.51 -8.21
CA GLN A 101 -1.34 6.89 -9.35
C GLN A 101 -1.63 8.29 -9.90
N VAL A 102 -2.67 8.97 -9.40
CA VAL A 102 -3.20 10.23 -9.95
C VAL A 102 -3.35 10.16 -11.48
N LYS A 103 -3.94 9.07 -11.99
CA LYS A 103 -3.95 8.74 -13.43
C LYS A 103 -4.47 9.87 -14.33
N TYR A 104 -5.47 10.61 -13.84
CA TYR A 104 -6.01 11.79 -14.51
C TYR A 104 -6.13 12.90 -13.47
N LYS A 105 -5.32 13.96 -13.62
CA LYS A 105 -5.21 15.05 -12.63
C LYS A 105 -6.58 15.57 -12.16
N SER A 106 -7.51 15.84 -13.07
CA SER A 106 -8.83 16.38 -12.73
C SER A 106 -9.72 15.43 -11.92
N LYS A 107 -9.63 14.11 -12.18
CA LYS A 107 -10.46 13.09 -11.53
C LYS A 107 -9.84 12.54 -10.26
N HIS A 108 -8.51 12.53 -10.19
CA HIS A 108 -7.74 11.81 -9.16
C HIS A 108 -6.87 12.73 -8.29
N ILE A 109 -7.12 14.05 -8.32
CA ILE A 109 -6.37 15.04 -7.51
C ILE A 109 -6.32 14.69 -6.02
N LYS A 110 -7.33 13.97 -5.52
CA LYS A 110 -7.36 13.49 -4.13
C LYS A 110 -6.17 12.61 -3.76
N GLY A 111 -5.51 11.93 -4.70
CA GLY A 111 -4.30 11.16 -4.40
C GLY A 111 -3.00 11.94 -4.56
N ALA A 112 -3.05 13.25 -4.78
CA ALA A 112 -1.84 14.06 -4.96
C ALA A 112 -0.93 14.07 -3.73
N ASP A 113 -1.50 13.98 -2.53
CA ASP A 113 -0.74 13.87 -1.28
C ASP A 113 0.01 12.53 -1.18
N VAL A 114 -0.54 11.44 -1.72
CA VAL A 114 0.16 10.14 -1.80
C VAL A 114 1.37 10.23 -2.73
N ILE A 115 1.25 10.92 -3.87
CA ILE A 115 2.39 11.17 -4.76
C ILE A 115 3.41 12.09 -4.08
N LYS A 116 2.96 13.14 -3.39
CA LYS A 116 3.85 14.02 -2.62
C LYS A 116 4.62 13.23 -1.56
N HIS A 117 3.95 12.35 -0.82
CA HIS A 117 4.58 11.44 0.12
C HIS A 117 5.67 10.59 -0.53
N MET A 118 5.41 10.00 -1.70
CA MET A 118 6.42 9.25 -2.46
C MET A 118 7.62 10.11 -2.82
N ILE A 119 7.40 11.33 -3.30
CA ILE A 119 8.48 12.25 -3.67
C ILE A 119 9.30 12.56 -2.42
N ASP A 120 8.68 13.12 -1.39
CA ASP A 120 9.39 13.59 -0.19
C ASP A 120 10.17 12.46 0.51
N HIS A 121 9.67 11.23 0.44
CA HIS A 121 10.33 10.09 1.08
C HIS A 121 11.33 9.38 0.18
N PHE A 122 11.22 9.41 -1.16
CA PHE A 122 12.07 8.63 -2.08
C PHE A 122 13.15 9.44 -2.80
N LEU A 123 13.28 10.72 -2.50
CA LEU A 123 14.46 11.49 -2.92
C LEU A 123 15.72 10.83 -2.33
N ILE A 124 16.61 10.42 -3.22
CA ILE A 124 17.97 9.91 -2.92
C ILE A 124 18.93 11.09 -3.07
#